data_AF-A0A350NL92-F1
#
_entry.id   AF-A0A350NL92-F1
#
_cell.length_a   1.000
_cell.length_b   1.000
_cell.length_c   1.000
_cell.angle_alpha   90.00
_cell.angle_beta   90.00
_cell.angle_gamma   90.00
#
_symmetry.space_group_name_H-M   'P 1'
#
loop_
_entity.id
_entity.type
_entity.pdbx_description
1 polymer ?
#
loop_
_entity_poly.entity_id
_entity_poly.type
_entity_poly.pdbx_seq_one_letter_code
_entity_poly.pdbx_strand_id
1 'polypeptide(L)'
;MGIFDVMGPVMIGPSSSHTAGAARLGYMARLIYGRPIKKVQITLYNSFAETAHGHGTDLAVVGGLLGLPVDSPQLRESLAIAEAQGMLYNFVW
;
A
#
# COMPACT_ATOMS: atom_id res chain seq x y z
N MET A 1 -9.55 -21.05 15.69
CA MET A 1 -8.89 -20.73 14.41
C MET A 1 -9.61 -21.54 13.35
N GLY A 2 -10.51 -20.91 12.61
CA GLY A 2 -11.32 -21.53 11.58
C GLY A 2 -10.57 -21.61 10.25
N ILE A 3 -11.05 -22.41 9.30
CA ILE A 3 -10.38 -22.61 7.99
C ILE A 3 -10.23 -21.28 7.22
N PHE A 4 -11.13 -20.33 7.48
CA PHE A 4 -11.13 -19.00 6.87
C PHE A 4 -10.08 -18.04 7.46
N ASP A 5 -9.52 -18.35 8.64
CA ASP A 5 -8.42 -17.57 9.23
C ASP A 5 -7.06 -17.94 8.59
N VAL A 6 -6.98 -19.11 7.95
CA VAL A 6 -5.75 -19.65 7.34
C VAL A 6 -5.62 -19.25 5.87
N MET A 7 -6.74 -19.04 5.19
CA MET A 7 -6.77 -18.54 3.81
C MET A 7 -6.51 -17.03 3.82
N GLY A 8 -5.28 -16.63 3.50
CA GLY A 8 -4.96 -15.22 3.27
C GLY A 8 -5.84 -14.59 2.19
N PRO A 9 -6.04 -13.27 2.19
CA PRO A 9 -6.84 -12.60 1.17
C PRO A 9 -6.28 -12.86 -0.22
N VAL A 10 -7.17 -12.96 -1.22
CA VAL A 10 -6.75 -12.79 -2.62
C VAL A 10 -6.09 -11.42 -2.74
N MET A 11 -4.90 -11.38 -3.33
CA MET A 11 -4.09 -10.16 -3.39
C MET A 11 -3.28 -10.12 -4.68
N ILE A 12 -2.85 -8.91 -5.05
CA ILE A 12 -1.87 -8.68 -6.12
C ILE A 12 -0.50 -8.50 -5.48
N GLY A 13 0.48 -9.31 -5.88
CA GLY A 13 1.89 -9.19 -5.46
C GLY A 13 2.46 -10.46 -4.83
N PRO A 14 3.78 -10.50 -4.60
CA PRO A 14 4.47 -11.71 -4.15
C PRO A 14 4.32 -11.99 -2.65
N SER A 15 3.86 -11.02 -1.85
CA SER A 15 3.91 -11.10 -0.38
C SER A 15 2.63 -10.64 0.31
N SER A 16 2.09 -11.47 1.21
CA SER A 16 0.91 -11.14 2.01
C SER A 16 1.18 -10.10 3.08
N SER A 17 2.38 -10.09 3.66
CA SER A 17 2.78 -9.09 4.65
C SER A 17 3.22 -7.78 3.98
N HIS A 18 4.14 -7.86 3.03
CA HIS A 18 4.79 -6.68 2.45
C HIS A 18 3.99 -6.03 1.32
N THR A 19 3.01 -6.74 0.72
CA THR A 19 2.10 -6.15 -0.27
C THR A 19 0.70 -5.97 0.31
N ALA A 20 -0.02 -7.05 0.66
CA ALA A 20 -1.40 -6.91 1.16
C ALA A 20 -1.47 -6.20 2.52
N GLY A 21 -0.54 -6.50 3.44
CA GLY A 21 -0.42 -5.81 4.72
C GLY A 21 -0.09 -4.32 4.54
N ALA A 22 0.89 -4.00 3.71
CA ALA A 22 1.27 -2.63 3.38
C ALA A 22 0.12 -1.82 2.77
N ALA A 23 -0.63 -2.39 1.82
CA ALA A 23 -1.80 -1.75 1.23
C ALA A 23 -2.92 -1.52 2.25
N ARG A 24 -3.15 -2.47 3.16
CA ARG A 24 -4.10 -2.27 4.28
C ARG A 24 -3.67 -1.12 5.20
N LEU A 25 -2.38 -1.02 5.53
CA LEU A 25 -1.86 0.08 6.34
C LEU A 25 -2.08 1.44 5.68
N GLY A 26 -1.77 1.55 4.38
CA GLY A 26 -2.06 2.77 3.60
C GLY A 26 -3.55 3.11 3.59
N TYR A 27 -4.41 2.11 3.42
CA TYR A 27 -5.87 2.29 3.41
C TYR A 27 -6.40 2.75 4.78
N MET A 28 -5.92 2.14 5.86
CA MET A 28 -6.27 2.57 7.22
C MET A 28 -5.86 4.03 7.47
N ALA A 29 -4.64 4.42 7.07
CA ALA A 29 -4.19 5.81 7.20
C ALA A 29 -5.09 6.79 6.44
N ARG A 30 -5.53 6.43 5.22
CA ARG A 30 -6.50 7.21 4.43
C ARG A 30 -7.84 7.36 5.16
N LEU A 31 -8.36 6.27 5.75
CA LEU A 31 -9.61 6.29 6.49
C LEU A 31 -9.51 7.16 7.75
N ILE A 32 -8.41 7.07 8.49
CA ILE A 32 -8.14 7.92 9.66
C ILE A 32 -8.09 9.40 9.26
N TYR A 33 -7.47 9.72 8.12
CA TYR A 33 -7.42 11.09 7.61
C TYR A 33 -8.77 11.62 7.11
N GLY A 34 -9.63 10.74 6.59
CA GLY A 34 -11.05 11.02 6.29
C GLY A 34 -11.34 11.82 5.02
N ARG A 35 -10.33 12.19 4.23
CA ARG A 35 -10.47 12.93 2.96
C ARG A 35 -9.34 12.59 1.98
N PRO A 36 -9.42 12.99 0.70
CA PRO A 36 -8.32 12.76 -0.25
C PRO A 36 -7.00 13.38 0.22
N ILE A 37 -5.92 12.61 0.17
CA ILE A 37 -4.58 13.03 0.56
C ILE A 37 -3.96 13.83 -0.59
N LYS A 38 -3.47 15.04 -0.30
CA LYS A 38 -2.74 15.86 -1.29
C LYS A 38 -1.23 15.80 -1.15
N LYS A 39 -0.74 15.56 0.07
CA LYS A 39 0.66 15.39 0.38
C LYS A 39 0.84 14.39 1.51
N VAL A 40 1.80 13.48 1.37
CA VAL A 40 2.15 12.49 2.40
C VAL A 40 3.66 12.28 2.46
N GLN A 41 4.17 12.07 3.67
CA GLN A 41 5.51 11.56 3.90
C GLN A 41 5.38 10.14 4.43
N ILE A 42 6.11 9.21 3.83
CA ILE A 42 6.05 7.78 4.14
C ILE A 42 7.43 7.38 4.62
N THR A 43 7.51 6.87 5.85
CA THR A 43 8.76 6.31 6.37
C THR A 43 8.60 4.80 6.46
N LEU A 44 9.49 4.06 5.79
CA LEU A 44 9.54 2.61 5.85
C LEU A 44 10.69 2.20 6.76
N TYR A 45 10.45 1.26 7.68
CA TYR A 45 11.45 0.79 8.64
C TYR A 45 11.80 -0.68 8.40
N ASN A 46 13.06 -1.06 8.64
CA ASN A 46 13.53 -2.45 8.65
C ASN A 46 13.12 -3.22 7.38
N SER A 47 12.48 -4.38 7.53
CA SER A 47 12.09 -5.26 6.41
C SER A 47 11.19 -4.57 5.37
N PHE A 48 10.41 -3.56 5.76
CA PHE A 48 9.61 -2.77 4.82
C PHE A 48 10.49 -1.87 3.93
N ALA A 49 11.55 -1.28 4.47
CA ALA A 49 12.50 -0.51 3.68
C ALA A 49 13.31 -1.41 2.75
N GLU A 50 13.80 -2.56 3.26
CA GLU A 50 14.60 -3.52 2.49
C GLU A 50 13.84 -4.10 1.29
N THR A 51 12.53 -4.29 1.43
CA THR A 51 11.67 -4.90 0.40
C THR A 51 10.84 -3.89 -0.39
N ALA A 52 11.10 -2.58 -0.24
CA ALA A 52 10.28 -1.53 -0.83
C ALA A 52 10.03 -1.75 -2.32
N HIS A 53 11.10 -1.88 -3.11
CA HIS A 53 11.00 -2.18 -4.54
C HIS A 53 10.89 -3.69 -4.84
N GLY A 54 11.50 -4.55 -4.02
CA GLY A 54 11.55 -6.00 -4.28
C GLY A 54 10.20 -6.71 -4.13
N HIS A 55 9.36 -6.28 -3.20
CA HIS A 55 8.00 -6.81 -2.98
C HIS A 55 6.90 -5.79 -3.34
N GLY A 56 7.28 -4.61 -3.85
CA GLY A 56 6.36 -3.53 -4.18
C GLY A 56 5.65 -2.95 -2.94
N THR A 57 6.33 -2.90 -1.79
CA THR A 57 5.79 -2.33 -0.55
C THR A 57 5.50 -0.83 -0.74
N ASP A 58 6.33 -0.12 -1.48
CA ASP A 58 6.13 1.29 -1.84
C ASP A 58 4.82 1.49 -2.62
N LEU A 59 4.62 0.69 -3.67
CA LEU A 59 3.42 0.65 -4.49
C LEU A 59 2.20 0.31 -3.65
N ALA A 60 2.31 -0.69 -2.78
CA ALA A 60 1.22 -1.12 -1.92
C ALA A 60 0.78 -0.04 -0.95
N VAL A 61 1.70 0.60 -0.21
CA VAL A 61 1.36 1.68 0.71
C VAL A 61 0.68 2.83 -0.04
N VAL A 62 1.22 3.25 -1.18
CA VAL A 62 0.64 4.34 -1.99
C VAL A 62 -0.74 3.96 -2.52
N GLY A 63 -0.92 2.74 -3.01
CA GLY A 63 -2.22 2.25 -3.48
C GLY A 63 -3.27 2.24 -2.37
N GLY A 64 -2.89 1.82 -1.17
CA GLY A 64 -3.75 1.91 0.02
C GLY A 64 -4.15 3.36 0.31
N LEU A 65 -3.20 4.30 0.28
CA LEU A 65 -3.45 5.73 0.50
C LEU A 65 -4.38 6.35 -0.57
N LEU A 66 -4.34 5.82 -1.79
CA LEU A 66 -5.27 6.18 -2.88
C LEU A 66 -6.66 5.55 -2.71
N GLY A 67 -6.81 4.53 -1.85
CA GLY A 67 -8.05 3.81 -1.63
C GLY A 67 -8.23 2.58 -2.51
N LEU A 68 -7.16 2.07 -3.13
CA LEU A 68 -7.21 0.85 -3.92
C LEU A 68 -7.34 -0.39 -3.02
N PRO A 69 -8.21 -1.35 -3.36
CA PRO A 69 -8.30 -2.60 -2.62
C PRO A 69 -7.06 -3.49 -2.88
N VAL A 70 -6.76 -4.39 -1.94
CA VAL A 70 -5.52 -5.22 -1.94
C VAL A 70 -5.42 -6.22 -3.10
N ASP A 71 -6.54 -6.53 -3.73
CA ASP A 71 -6.68 -7.40 -4.90
C ASP A 71 -6.77 -6.59 -6.21
N SER A 72 -6.69 -5.25 -6.14
CA SER A 72 -6.76 -4.39 -7.32
C SER A 72 -5.52 -4.60 -8.20
N PRO A 73 -5.71 -4.93 -9.49
CA PRO A 73 -4.60 -4.96 -10.46
C PRO A 73 -3.85 -3.63 -10.55
N GLN A 74 -4.55 -2.52 -10.27
CA GLN A 74 -4.03 -1.15 -10.31
C GLN A 74 -2.98 -0.86 -9.22
N LEU A 75 -2.79 -1.75 -8.24
CA LEU A 75 -1.73 -1.61 -7.23
C LEU A 75 -0.34 -1.44 -7.87
N ARG A 76 -0.10 -2.08 -9.01
CA ARG A 76 1.17 -1.94 -9.76
C ARG A 76 1.38 -0.56 -10.36
N GLU A 77 0.31 0.21 -10.51
CA GLU A 77 0.29 1.53 -11.13
C GLU A 77 0.14 2.65 -10.08
N SER A 78 0.18 2.31 -8.78
CA SER A 78 -0.15 3.23 -7.68
C SER A 78 0.62 4.56 -7.72
N LEU A 79 1.91 4.53 -8.07
CA LEU A 79 2.71 5.76 -8.18
C LEU A 79 2.23 6.65 -9.34
N ALA A 80 1.99 6.05 -10.51
CA ALA A 80 1.47 6.78 -11.66
C ALA A 80 0.06 7.35 -11.41
N ILE A 81 -0.79 6.59 -10.71
CA ILE A 81 -2.13 7.05 -10.29
C ILE A 81 -2.01 8.21 -9.30
N ALA A 82 -1.07 8.14 -8.35
CA ALA A 82 -0.81 9.22 -7.40
C ALA A 82 -0.39 10.51 -8.11
N GLU A 83 0.54 10.42 -9.06
CA GLU A 83 0.98 11.54 -9.89
C GLU A 83 -0.18 12.13 -10.70
N ALA A 84 -0.97 11.30 -11.37
CA ALA A 84 -2.13 11.73 -12.16
C ALA A 84 -3.20 12.44 -11.32
N GLN A 85 -3.37 12.06 -10.04
CA GLN A 85 -4.29 12.71 -9.10
C GLN A 85 -3.68 13.93 -8.38
N GLY A 86 -2.41 14.26 -8.66
CA GLY A 86 -1.68 15.32 -8.00
C GLY A 86 -1.44 15.06 -6.51
N MET A 87 -1.37 13.79 -6.09
CA MET A 87 -0.98 13.41 -4.74
C MET A 87 0.54 13.41 -4.64
N LEU A 88 1.10 14.36 -3.91
CA LEU A 88 2.53 14.42 -3.63
C LEU A 88 2.89 13.37 -2.57
N TYR A 89 3.90 12.55 -2.82
CA TYR A 89 4.42 11.59 -1.84
C TYR A 89 5.93 11.70 -1.77
N ASN A 90 6.48 11.45 -0.58
CA ASN A 90 7.92 11.38 -0.38
C ASN A 90 8.25 10.21 0.56
N PHE A 91 9.14 9.33 0.11
CA PHE A 91 9.69 8.27 0.95
C PHE A 91 10.89 8.80 1.74
N VAL A 92 10.90 8.51 3.04
CA VAL A 92 12.05 8.70 3.92
C VAL A 92 12.50 7.30 4.33
N TRP A 93 13.80 7.06 4.24
CA TRP A 93 14.44 5.77 4.47
C TRP A 93 15.22 5.81 5.77
#